data_AF-A0A7J5ZGA8-F1
#
_entry.id   AF-A0A7J5ZGA8-F1
#
_cell.length_a   1.000
_cell.length_b   1.000
_cell.length_c   1.000
_cell.angle_alpha   90.00
_cell.angle_beta   90.00
_cell.angle_gamma   90.00
#
_symmetry.space_group_name_H-M   'P 1'
#
loop_
_entity.id
_entity.type
_entity.pdbx_description
1 polymer ?
#
loop_
_entity_poly.entity_id
_entity_poly.type
_entity_poly.pdbx_seq_one_letter_code
_entity_poly.pdbx_strand_id
1 'polypeptide(L)'
;MSHARTVPSVEALHTVARLFQRSGLWAEFPCRYTSPTTLPDGQHSYPSSIHSGFSSVVALGASIICNKIPGLAPRQRIICQSRPDAIIVIGEGAQMGINECQFQFKNGRWNCSALGERTVFGKELKVGSKEAAFTYAIIAAGVAHAITAACTQGNLSDCSCDKEKQGYYSKNQGWKWGGCSADISYGLGFSKVFIDAREVKQNARTLMNLHNNEVGRKVLEKSMRLECKCHGVSGSCTTKTCWTTLPKFRELGYILKEKYAQAVHVESIKASRNKRPKFLKIKKPYSYRKPLDTDLVYIDKSPNYCEADLVSGSLGTQGRVCNKTMMQHISGCDLMCCGRGYNHTSTPASGSATASSCGAAMSSATPAARGQRCTHANENIYWTVRVVCLMTYVSV
;
A
#
# COMPACT_ATOMS: atom_id res chain seq x y z
N MET A 1 2.34 34.16 -27.74
CA MET A 1 0.98 33.65 -27.47
C MET A 1 0.97 33.04 -26.08
N SER A 2 0.31 33.74 -25.15
CA SER A 2 0.20 33.46 -23.72
C SER A 2 -0.59 32.17 -23.44
N HIS A 3 0.02 31.21 -22.74
CA HIS A 3 -0.72 30.09 -22.14
C HIS A 3 -1.19 30.48 -20.74
N ALA A 4 -2.51 30.57 -20.59
CA ALA A 4 -3.19 30.77 -19.32
C ALA A 4 -2.91 29.58 -18.38
N ARG A 5 -2.49 29.87 -17.14
CA ARG A 5 -2.46 28.88 -16.06
C ARG A 5 -3.90 28.60 -15.65
N THR A 6 -4.34 27.37 -15.84
CA THR A 6 -5.59 26.88 -15.27
C THR A 6 -5.45 26.81 -13.74
N VAL A 7 -6.19 27.68 -13.05
CA VAL A 7 -6.46 27.58 -11.62
C VAL A 7 -7.26 26.30 -11.40
N PRO A 8 -6.95 25.44 -10.41
CA PRO A 8 -7.78 24.26 -10.14
C PRO A 8 -9.20 24.73 -9.80
N SER A 9 -10.17 24.24 -10.57
CA SER A 9 -11.58 24.58 -10.39
C SER A 9 -12.05 24.13 -9.00
N VAL A 10 -13.06 24.82 -8.48
CA VAL A 10 -13.78 24.52 -7.23
C VAL A 10 -14.24 23.04 -7.14
N GLU A 11 -14.28 22.30 -8.26
CA GLU A 11 -14.51 20.85 -8.32
C GLU A 11 -13.43 19.99 -7.65
N ALA A 12 -12.16 20.42 -7.61
CA ALA A 12 -11.10 19.67 -6.94
C ALA A 12 -11.33 19.65 -5.42
N LEU A 13 -11.79 20.76 -4.85
CA LEU A 13 -12.16 20.87 -3.43
C LEU A 13 -13.46 20.12 -3.12
N HIS A 14 -14.42 20.11 -4.04
CA HIS A 14 -15.64 19.28 -3.95
C HIS A 14 -15.35 17.78 -4.05
N THR A 15 -14.33 17.37 -4.80
CA THR A 15 -13.91 15.95 -4.91
C THR A 15 -13.25 15.48 -3.62
N VAL A 16 -12.45 16.34 -2.98
CA VAL A 16 -11.92 16.11 -1.62
C VAL A 16 -13.08 15.98 -0.62
N ALA A 17 -14.08 16.86 -0.67
CA ALA A 17 -15.26 16.79 0.20
C ALA A 17 -16.13 15.53 -0.02
N ARG A 18 -16.31 15.07 -1.28
CA ARG A 18 -17.08 13.85 -1.59
C ARG A 18 -16.35 12.55 -1.20
N LEU A 19 -15.01 12.55 -1.18
CA LEU A 19 -14.23 11.42 -0.66
C LEU A 19 -14.33 11.29 0.87
N PHE A 20 -14.51 12.40 1.59
CA PHE A 20 -14.72 12.40 3.05
C PHE A 20 -16.14 11.95 3.48
N GLN A 21 -17.13 11.97 2.59
CA GLN A 21 -18.48 11.45 2.86
C GLN A 21 -18.56 9.92 2.92
N ARG A 22 -17.60 9.20 2.34
CA ARG A 22 -17.56 7.72 2.32
C ARG A 22 -16.83 7.08 3.50
N SER A 23 -16.17 7.85 4.36
CA SER A 23 -15.32 7.34 5.44
C SER A 23 -15.87 7.56 6.86
N GLY A 24 -17.09 8.09 7.02
CA GLY A 24 -17.80 8.13 8.30
C GLY A 24 -17.17 9.00 9.40
N LEU A 25 -16.34 9.98 9.04
CA LEU A 25 -15.66 10.85 10.00
C LEU A 25 -16.28 12.25 9.99
N TRP A 26 -17.24 12.50 10.89
CA TRP A 26 -17.61 13.85 11.30
C TRP A 26 -17.38 14.04 12.79
N ALA A 27 -16.58 15.06 13.12
CA ALA A 27 -16.78 15.90 14.29
C ALA A 27 -17.16 17.28 13.75
N GLU A 28 -18.28 17.82 14.22
CA GLU A 28 -18.87 19.08 13.76
C GLU A 28 -17.91 20.26 13.92
N PHE A 29 -17.79 21.09 12.88
CA PHE A 29 -17.26 22.45 12.99
C PHE A 29 -18.28 23.43 12.40
N PRO A 30 -18.68 24.48 13.14
CA PRO A 30 -19.60 25.49 12.65
C PRO A 30 -18.87 26.46 11.72
N CYS A 31 -19.30 26.58 10.47
CA CYS A 31 -18.84 27.62 9.56
C CYS A 31 -19.61 28.93 9.84
N ARG A 32 -18.95 29.92 10.45
CA ARG A 32 -19.36 31.33 10.30
C ARG A 32 -18.63 31.93 9.10
N TYR A 33 -19.39 32.33 8.09
CA TYR A 33 -18.91 33.13 6.97
C TYR A 33 -18.81 34.60 7.40
N THR A 34 -17.64 35.20 7.24
CA THR A 34 -17.49 36.67 7.19
C THR A 34 -16.77 37.03 5.90
N SER A 35 -17.44 37.82 5.06
CA SER A 35 -16.96 38.33 3.77
C SER A 35 -15.82 39.35 3.96
N PRO A 36 -14.83 39.43 3.05
CA PRO A 36 -13.79 40.45 3.13
C PRO A 36 -14.14 41.71 2.33
N THR A 37 -13.95 42.87 2.97
CA THR A 37 -13.98 44.21 2.38
C THR A 37 -12.69 44.51 1.62
N THR A 38 -12.81 45.17 0.49
CA THR A 38 -11.76 45.66 -0.43
C THR A 38 -11.04 46.90 0.10
N LEU A 39 -9.75 47.10 -0.26
CA LEU A 39 -9.01 48.38 -0.39
C LEU A 39 -7.61 48.10 -1.04
N PRO A 40 -6.86 49.10 -1.58
CA PRO A 40 -6.28 49.05 -2.93
C PRO A 40 -4.74 49.15 -3.02
N ASP A 41 -4.27 49.14 -4.28
CA ASP A 41 -2.93 49.08 -4.86
C ASP A 41 -1.76 49.85 -4.22
N GLY A 42 -0.54 49.30 -4.40
CA GLY A 42 0.70 50.09 -4.33
C GLY A 42 2.04 49.34 -4.29
N GLN A 43 2.72 49.30 -5.45
CA GLN A 43 4.19 49.39 -5.68
C GLN A 43 5.14 48.16 -5.64
N HIS A 44 6.01 48.16 -6.66
CA HIS A 44 7.04 47.18 -7.05
C HIS A 44 8.36 47.30 -6.26
N SER A 45 9.02 46.17 -6.03
CA SER A 45 10.50 46.03 -6.10
C SER A 45 10.94 44.55 -6.11
N TYR A 46 11.76 44.16 -7.10
CA TYR A 46 12.52 42.90 -7.15
C TYR A 46 13.80 43.04 -6.30
N PRO A 47 14.31 41.95 -5.66
CA PRO A 47 15.25 41.07 -6.35
C PRO A 47 15.11 39.55 -6.05
N SER A 48 15.32 38.77 -7.11
CA SER A 48 16.17 37.57 -7.18
C SER A 48 16.16 36.55 -6.03
N SER A 49 15.32 35.51 -6.14
CA SER A 49 15.64 34.14 -5.71
C SER A 49 14.61 33.16 -6.28
N ILE A 50 15.07 32.15 -7.01
CA ILE A 50 14.24 31.07 -7.57
C ILE A 50 13.80 30.18 -6.40
N HIS A 51 12.65 30.52 -5.80
CA HIS A 51 11.81 29.57 -5.10
C HIS A 51 10.55 29.42 -5.96
N SER A 52 10.26 28.21 -6.42
CA SER A 52 8.96 27.84 -6.96
C SER A 52 7.95 27.90 -5.81
N GLY A 53 7.52 29.11 -5.48
CA GLY A 53 6.61 29.41 -4.39
C GLY A 53 5.20 28.98 -4.74
N PHE A 54 4.67 28.02 -3.99
CA PHE A 54 3.23 27.80 -3.91
C PHE A 54 2.57 29.08 -3.37
N SER A 55 1.35 29.39 -3.82
CA SER A 55 0.55 30.49 -3.26
C SER A 55 0.45 30.33 -1.74
N SER A 56 0.66 31.40 -0.98
CA SER A 56 0.68 31.41 0.50
C SER A 56 -0.61 30.81 1.09
N VAL A 57 -1.75 30.97 0.41
CA VAL A 57 -3.04 30.38 0.78
C VAL A 57 -3.06 28.85 0.64
N VAL A 58 -2.44 28.31 -0.42
CA VAL A 58 -2.30 26.86 -0.63
C VAL A 58 -1.33 26.26 0.37
N ALA A 59 -0.24 26.98 0.70
CA ALA A 59 0.72 26.57 1.73
C ALA A 59 0.10 26.55 3.14
N LEU A 60 -0.75 27.52 3.48
CA LEU A 60 -1.52 27.54 4.73
C LEU A 60 -2.46 26.34 4.82
N GLY A 61 -3.22 26.04 3.75
CA GLY A 61 -4.10 24.87 3.69
C GLY A 61 -3.36 23.53 3.82
N ALA A 62 -2.23 23.37 3.13
CA ALA A 62 -1.39 22.17 3.20
C ALA A 62 -0.81 21.95 4.61
N SER A 63 -0.35 23.01 5.27
CA SER A 63 0.21 22.93 6.63
C SER A 63 -0.81 22.44 7.66
N ILE A 64 -2.07 22.88 7.54
CA ILE A 64 -3.17 22.50 8.43
C ILE A 64 -3.54 21.02 8.21
N ILE A 65 -3.65 20.59 6.96
CA ILE A 65 -3.98 19.20 6.60
C ILE A 65 -2.88 18.25 7.09
N CYS A 66 -1.62 18.51 6.72
CA CYS A 66 -0.49 17.66 7.05
C CYS A 66 -0.21 17.57 8.55
N ASN A 67 -0.53 18.61 9.33
CA ASN A 67 -0.41 18.59 10.79
C ASN A 67 -1.51 17.75 11.46
N LYS A 68 -2.70 17.65 10.85
CA LYS A 68 -3.81 16.85 11.39
C LYS A 68 -3.75 15.37 11.03
N ILE A 69 -2.93 14.95 10.05
CA ILE A 69 -2.80 13.53 9.71
C ILE A 69 -2.13 12.77 10.88
N PRO A 70 -2.85 11.82 11.51
CA PRO A 70 -2.30 11.04 12.60
C PRO A 70 -1.25 10.04 12.07
N GLY A 71 -0.17 9.85 12.84
CA GLY A 71 0.88 8.88 12.52
C GLY A 71 2.00 9.38 11.59
N LEU A 72 1.95 10.62 11.07
CA LEU A 72 3.09 11.20 10.34
C LEU A 72 4.24 11.60 11.28
N ALA A 73 5.44 11.13 10.96
CA ALA A 73 6.67 11.56 11.63
C ALA A 73 7.01 13.02 11.25
N PRO A 74 7.78 13.77 12.09
CA PRO A 74 8.10 15.17 11.82
C PRO A 74 8.69 15.43 10.42
N ARG A 75 9.63 14.60 9.97
CA ARG A 75 10.21 14.72 8.61
C ARG A 75 9.20 14.41 7.50
N GLN A 76 8.27 13.49 7.73
CA GLN A 76 7.18 13.19 6.78
C GLN A 76 6.19 14.36 6.66
N ARG A 77 5.97 15.11 7.75
CA ARG A 77 5.12 16.31 7.71
C ARG A 77 5.72 17.41 6.83
N ILE A 78 7.04 17.60 6.88
CA ILE A 78 7.74 18.55 6.00
C ILE A 78 7.56 18.15 4.53
N ILE A 79 7.69 16.86 4.21
CA ILE A 79 7.47 16.35 2.84
C ILE A 79 5.99 16.52 2.42
N CYS A 80 5.04 16.25 3.32
CA CYS A 80 3.63 16.47 3.06
C CYS A 80 3.32 17.96 2.78
N GLN A 81 3.95 18.87 3.52
CA GLN A 81 3.76 20.31 3.32
C GLN A 81 4.30 20.79 1.98
N SER A 82 5.42 20.22 1.49
CA SER A 82 5.95 20.54 0.17
C SER A 82 5.19 19.86 -0.96
N ARG A 83 4.60 18.68 -0.71
CA ARG A 83 3.89 17.83 -1.68
C ARG A 83 2.56 17.31 -1.12
N PRO A 84 1.57 18.21 -0.90
CA PRO A 84 0.28 17.83 -0.34
C PRO A 84 -0.59 17.05 -1.33
N ASP A 85 -0.35 17.20 -2.63
CA ASP A 85 -0.97 16.41 -3.71
C ASP A 85 -0.61 14.91 -3.60
N ALA A 86 0.64 14.61 -3.22
CA ALA A 86 1.13 13.25 -3.12
C ALA A 86 0.60 12.49 -1.90
N ILE A 87 0.20 13.16 -0.81
CA ILE A 87 -0.11 12.47 0.47
C ILE A 87 -1.26 11.48 0.37
N ILE A 88 -2.25 11.75 -0.49
CA ILE A 88 -3.39 10.88 -0.75
C ILE A 88 -2.89 9.60 -1.44
N VAL A 89 -2.10 9.75 -2.49
CA VAL A 89 -1.51 8.63 -3.25
C VAL A 89 -0.58 7.78 -2.38
N ILE A 90 0.19 8.41 -1.48
CA ILE A 90 1.01 7.68 -0.50
C ILE A 90 0.11 6.85 0.43
N GLY A 91 -0.99 7.41 0.92
CA GLY A 91 -1.95 6.70 1.76
C GLY A 91 -2.55 5.49 1.05
N GLU A 92 -2.95 5.65 -0.22
CA GLU A 92 -3.43 4.57 -1.07
C GLU A 92 -2.37 3.48 -1.28
N GLY A 93 -1.12 3.86 -1.55
CA GLY A 93 0.00 2.92 -1.70
C GLY A 93 0.32 2.16 -0.41
N ALA A 94 0.28 2.82 0.74
CA ALA A 94 0.45 2.18 2.03
C ALA A 94 -0.70 1.19 2.32
N GLN A 95 -1.94 1.59 2.04
CA GLN A 95 -3.10 0.72 2.19
C GLN A 95 -3.04 -0.49 1.24
N MET A 96 -2.59 -0.28 0.00
CA MET A 96 -2.35 -1.35 -0.97
C MET A 96 -1.35 -2.38 -0.40
N GLY A 97 -0.26 -1.91 0.20
CA GLY A 97 0.72 -2.76 0.89
C GLY A 97 0.13 -3.54 2.07
N ILE A 98 -0.69 -2.90 2.91
CA ILE A 98 -1.36 -3.53 4.06
C ILE A 98 -2.35 -4.60 3.60
N ASN A 99 -3.17 -4.29 2.59
CA ASN A 99 -4.15 -5.23 2.03
C ASN A 99 -3.46 -6.47 1.46
N GLU A 100 -2.34 -6.28 0.76
CA GLU A 100 -1.56 -7.39 0.23
C GLU A 100 -0.88 -8.19 1.34
N CYS A 101 -0.39 -7.54 2.39
CA CYS A 101 0.12 -8.22 3.58
C CYS A 101 -0.94 -9.11 4.24
N GLN A 102 -2.14 -8.58 4.45
CA GLN A 102 -3.28 -9.36 4.97
C GLN A 102 -3.62 -10.53 4.04
N PHE A 103 -3.59 -10.32 2.72
CA PHE A 103 -3.82 -11.40 1.75
C PHE A 103 -2.77 -12.52 1.85
N GLN A 104 -1.48 -12.17 1.90
CA GLN A 104 -0.38 -13.14 1.96
C GLN A 104 -0.33 -13.91 3.30
N PHE A 105 -0.88 -13.32 4.37
CA PHE A 105 -0.84 -13.88 5.72
C PHE A 105 -2.21 -14.30 6.27
N LYS A 106 -3.30 -14.26 5.47
CA LYS A 106 -4.68 -14.58 5.89
C LYS A 106 -4.82 -15.91 6.63
N ASN A 107 -4.00 -16.90 6.25
CA ASN A 107 -4.02 -18.26 6.76
C ASN A 107 -2.96 -18.53 7.85
N GLY A 108 -2.13 -17.54 8.21
CA GLY A 108 -1.10 -17.66 9.24
C GLY A 108 -1.58 -17.15 10.60
N ARG A 109 -0.96 -17.61 11.71
CA ARG A 109 -1.25 -17.14 13.09
C ARG A 109 -1.11 -15.63 13.22
N TRP A 110 -0.08 -15.06 12.60
CA TRP A 110 -0.01 -13.63 12.32
C TRP A 110 -0.61 -13.35 10.94
N ASN A 111 -1.64 -12.51 10.88
CA ASN A 111 -2.42 -12.21 9.66
C ASN A 111 -2.36 -10.73 9.26
N CYS A 112 -1.36 -9.98 9.75
CA CYS A 112 -1.16 -8.56 9.42
C CYS A 112 -2.28 -7.60 9.91
N SER A 113 -3.23 -8.08 10.72
CA SER A 113 -4.34 -7.30 11.30
C SER A 113 -3.88 -6.18 12.22
N ALA A 114 -2.76 -6.40 12.92
CA ALA A 114 -2.16 -5.40 13.80
C ALA A 114 -1.81 -4.09 13.08
N LEU A 115 -1.76 -4.01 11.75
CA LEU A 115 -1.45 -2.76 11.03
C LEU A 115 -2.68 -1.88 10.70
N GLY A 116 -3.91 -2.42 10.77
CA GLY A 116 -5.10 -1.77 10.21
C GLY A 116 -5.94 -0.90 11.16
N GLU A 117 -5.65 -0.89 12.46
CA GLU A 117 -6.62 -0.42 13.46
C GLU A 117 -6.68 1.08 13.73
N ARG A 118 -5.69 1.89 13.30
CA ARG A 118 -5.68 3.32 13.66
C ARG A 118 -5.21 4.28 12.57
N THR A 119 -4.15 3.96 11.84
CA THR A 119 -3.59 4.84 10.78
C THR A 119 -2.64 4.04 9.88
N VAL A 120 -2.69 4.26 8.56
CA VAL A 120 -1.73 3.67 7.61
C VAL A 120 -0.29 4.16 7.82
N PHE A 121 -0.12 5.29 8.52
CA PHE A 121 1.19 5.90 8.77
C PHE A 121 1.77 5.61 10.16
N GLY A 122 0.98 5.26 11.18
CA GLY A 122 1.43 5.35 12.58
C GLY A 122 1.79 4.05 13.31
N LYS A 123 1.41 2.86 12.81
CA LYS A 123 1.60 1.62 13.58
C LYS A 123 2.88 0.87 13.15
N GLU A 124 3.93 1.01 13.95
CA GLU A 124 5.16 0.22 13.84
C GLU A 124 5.05 -1.06 14.69
N LEU A 125 5.41 -2.21 14.09
CA LEU A 125 5.60 -3.46 14.84
C LEU A 125 6.84 -3.33 15.74
N LYS A 126 6.69 -3.42 17.07
CA LYS A 126 7.81 -3.18 17.99
C LYS A 126 8.97 -4.17 17.81
N VAL A 127 8.65 -5.43 17.47
CA VAL A 127 9.64 -6.51 17.35
C VAL A 127 10.33 -6.49 15.99
N GLY A 128 11.65 -6.69 15.97
CA GLY A 128 12.52 -6.89 14.82
C GLY A 128 12.30 -8.17 14.02
N SER A 129 11.06 -8.64 13.86
CA SER A 129 10.76 -9.99 13.36
C SER A 129 10.72 -10.11 11.83
N LYS A 130 10.60 -11.34 11.33
CA LYS A 130 10.39 -11.62 9.89
C LYS A 130 9.14 -10.95 9.35
N GLU A 131 8.07 -10.89 10.15
CA GLU A 131 6.80 -10.26 9.77
C GLU A 131 6.95 -8.74 9.62
N ALA A 132 7.76 -8.13 10.49
CA ALA A 132 8.14 -6.73 10.34
C ALA A 132 8.94 -6.52 9.04
N ALA A 133 9.93 -7.37 8.75
CA ALA A 133 10.73 -7.28 7.53
C ALA A 133 9.85 -7.27 6.26
N PHE A 134 8.90 -8.20 6.17
CA PHE A 134 7.95 -8.25 5.06
C PHE A 134 7.09 -6.97 4.99
N THR A 135 6.57 -6.50 6.13
CA THR A 135 5.71 -5.32 6.22
C THR A 135 6.40 -4.07 5.67
N TYR A 136 7.64 -3.81 6.09
CA TYR A 136 8.42 -2.66 5.60
C TYR A 136 8.63 -2.74 4.08
N ALA A 137 8.99 -3.92 3.58
CA ALA A 137 9.20 -4.14 2.15
C ALA A 137 7.92 -3.93 1.31
N ILE A 138 6.80 -4.54 1.69
CA ILE A 138 5.55 -4.45 0.91
C ILE A 138 4.94 -3.04 0.96
N ILE A 139 5.06 -2.32 2.07
CA ILE A 139 4.58 -0.93 2.18
C ILE A 139 5.46 0.01 1.34
N ALA A 140 6.79 -0.13 1.40
CA ALA A 140 7.69 0.68 0.58
C ALA A 140 7.47 0.45 -0.92
N ALA A 141 7.25 -0.81 -1.32
CA ALA A 141 6.86 -1.18 -2.68
C ALA A 141 5.48 -0.62 -3.05
N GLY A 142 4.50 -0.66 -2.15
CA GLY A 142 3.14 -0.14 -2.35
C GLY A 142 3.12 1.36 -2.61
N VAL A 143 3.88 2.14 -1.83
CA VAL A 143 3.99 3.58 -2.05
C VAL A 143 4.73 3.91 -3.35
N ALA A 144 5.83 3.20 -3.67
CA ALA A 144 6.52 3.40 -4.94
C ALA A 144 5.60 3.08 -6.14
N HIS A 145 4.86 1.97 -6.06
CA HIS A 145 3.90 1.53 -7.09
C HIS A 145 2.79 2.56 -7.31
N ALA A 146 2.14 3.02 -6.24
CA ALA A 146 1.06 4.00 -6.32
C ALA A 146 1.53 5.36 -6.87
N ILE A 147 2.69 5.86 -6.44
CA ILE A 147 3.25 7.12 -6.95
C ILE A 147 3.57 6.99 -8.45
N THR A 148 4.27 5.93 -8.87
CA THR A 148 4.55 5.71 -10.29
C THR A 148 3.27 5.58 -11.12
N ALA A 149 2.24 4.90 -10.60
CA ALA A 149 0.94 4.79 -11.28
C ALA A 149 0.27 6.15 -11.44
N ALA A 150 0.24 6.97 -10.37
CA ALA A 150 -0.37 8.30 -10.40
C ALA A 150 0.36 9.26 -11.35
N CYS A 151 1.70 9.20 -11.42
CA CYS A 151 2.48 9.96 -12.39
C CYS A 151 2.16 9.56 -13.84
N THR A 152 2.02 8.26 -14.09
CA THR A 152 1.70 7.71 -15.42
C THR A 152 0.27 8.08 -15.85
N GLN A 153 -0.64 8.27 -14.90
CA GLN A 153 -2.03 8.69 -15.14
C GLN A 153 -2.22 10.21 -15.23
N GLY A 154 -1.19 11.00 -14.88
CA GLY A 154 -1.30 12.46 -14.81
C GLY A 154 -2.04 12.98 -13.58
N ASN A 155 -2.17 12.17 -12.52
CA ASN A 155 -2.85 12.55 -11.28
C ASN A 155 -1.96 13.36 -10.31
N LEU A 156 -0.66 13.49 -10.61
CA LEU A 156 0.30 14.27 -9.84
C LEU A 156 0.95 15.32 -10.74
N SER A 157 1.12 16.55 -10.25
CA SER A 157 1.57 17.68 -11.07
C SER A 157 3.07 17.67 -11.37
N ASP A 158 3.87 17.16 -10.44
CA ASP A 158 5.33 17.32 -10.49
C ASP A 158 6.05 16.09 -11.10
N CYS A 159 5.31 15.20 -11.75
CA CYS A 159 5.86 14.06 -12.45
C CYS A 159 5.06 13.75 -13.72
N SER A 160 5.65 12.95 -14.60
CA SER A 160 5.06 12.57 -15.89
C SER A 160 5.46 11.14 -16.26
N CYS A 161 5.07 10.71 -17.46
CA CYS A 161 5.66 9.55 -18.11
C CYS A 161 7.20 9.68 -18.19
N ASP A 162 7.87 8.54 -18.29
CA ASP A 162 9.31 8.43 -18.52
C ASP A 162 9.66 9.04 -19.89
N LYS A 163 10.42 10.14 -19.85
CA LYS A 163 10.81 10.92 -21.03
C LYS A 163 11.94 10.27 -21.82
N GLU A 164 12.73 9.40 -21.19
CA GLU A 164 13.83 8.69 -21.87
C GLU A 164 13.29 7.62 -22.83
N LYS A 165 12.05 7.17 -22.61
CA LYS A 165 11.38 6.11 -23.37
C LYS A 165 10.27 6.66 -24.27
N GLN A 166 10.56 7.72 -25.01
CA GLN A 166 9.63 8.33 -25.97
C GLN A 166 10.22 8.40 -27.38
N GLY A 167 9.47 7.90 -28.38
CA GLY A 167 9.75 8.12 -29.80
C GLY A 167 10.97 7.39 -30.39
N TYR A 168 11.82 6.78 -29.55
CA TYR A 168 13.01 6.07 -30.01
C TYR A 168 12.67 4.71 -30.64
N TYR A 169 13.23 4.43 -31.81
CA TYR A 169 13.10 3.15 -32.51
C TYR A 169 14.24 2.20 -32.13
N SER A 170 13.92 1.05 -31.54
CA SER A 170 14.92 0.04 -31.22
C SER A 170 15.21 -0.80 -32.46
N LYS A 171 16.25 -0.43 -33.24
CA LYS A 171 16.65 -1.15 -34.46
C LYS A 171 16.88 -2.64 -34.24
N ASN A 172 17.43 -3.02 -33.08
CA ASN A 172 17.74 -4.41 -32.75
C ASN A 172 16.52 -5.24 -32.32
N GLN A 173 15.43 -4.60 -31.88
CA GLN A 173 14.26 -5.32 -31.35
C GLN A 173 13.01 -5.22 -32.24
N GLY A 174 13.04 -4.41 -33.31
CA GLY A 174 11.96 -4.33 -34.30
C GLY A 174 10.68 -3.66 -33.77
N TRP A 175 10.78 -2.78 -32.77
CA TRP A 175 9.65 -2.03 -32.23
C TRP A 175 10.07 -0.61 -31.79
N LYS A 176 9.07 0.27 -31.64
CA LYS A 176 9.28 1.67 -31.22
C LYS A 176 8.68 1.97 -29.85
N TRP A 177 9.34 2.83 -29.09
CA TRP A 177 8.74 3.39 -27.88
C TRP A 177 7.55 4.27 -28.25
N GLY A 178 6.47 4.17 -27.48
CA GLY A 178 5.33 5.08 -27.57
C GLY A 178 4.35 4.84 -26.44
N GLY A 179 3.31 5.67 -26.35
CA GLY A 179 2.44 5.69 -25.17
C GLY A 179 3.11 6.35 -23.96
N CYS A 180 2.60 6.06 -22.76
CA CYS A 180 3.11 6.61 -21.51
C CYS A 180 3.86 5.52 -20.74
N SER A 181 5.18 5.47 -20.91
CA SER A 181 6.06 4.59 -20.12
C SER A 181 6.06 5.05 -18.66
N ALA A 182 5.84 4.12 -17.74
CA ALA A 182 5.85 4.41 -16.31
C ALA A 182 7.26 4.76 -15.81
N ASP A 183 7.42 5.94 -15.20
CA ASP A 183 8.67 6.38 -14.56
C ASP A 183 8.81 5.75 -13.17
N ILE A 184 9.42 4.57 -13.16
CA ILE A 184 9.66 3.84 -11.91
C ILE A 184 10.70 4.55 -11.03
N SER A 185 11.72 5.18 -11.62
CA SER A 185 12.80 5.86 -10.90
C SER A 185 12.25 6.97 -10.01
N TYR A 186 11.29 7.76 -10.52
CA TYR A 186 10.61 8.79 -9.73
C TYR A 186 9.87 8.18 -8.53
N GLY A 187 9.07 7.12 -8.73
CA GLY A 187 8.31 6.49 -7.64
C GLY A 187 9.20 5.83 -6.58
N LEU A 188 10.29 5.17 -6.99
CA LEU A 188 11.28 4.62 -6.06
C LEU A 188 11.96 5.72 -5.24
N GLY A 189 12.36 6.82 -5.89
CA GLY A 189 12.96 7.98 -5.24
C GLY A 189 12.01 8.63 -4.23
N PHE A 190 10.76 8.84 -4.62
CA PHE A 190 9.74 9.40 -3.73
C PHE A 190 9.47 8.49 -2.52
N SER A 191 9.26 7.19 -2.75
CA SER A 191 9.08 6.20 -1.68
C SER A 191 10.25 6.20 -0.72
N LYS A 192 11.48 6.28 -1.23
CA LYS A 192 12.70 6.40 -0.41
C LYS A 192 12.68 7.64 0.48
N VAL A 193 12.43 8.81 -0.08
CA VAL A 193 12.41 10.05 0.69
C VAL A 193 11.31 10.03 1.76
N PHE A 194 10.11 9.55 1.44
CA PHE A 194 8.97 9.61 2.36
C PHE A 194 8.94 8.45 3.39
N ILE A 195 9.13 7.21 2.95
CA ILE A 195 9.05 6.04 3.84
C ILE A 195 10.24 6.02 4.79
N ASP A 196 11.44 6.32 4.32
CA ASP A 196 12.65 6.27 5.14
C ASP A 196 12.75 7.49 6.08
N ALA A 197 11.97 8.56 5.87
CA ALA A 197 11.99 9.77 6.70
C ALA A 197 11.63 9.54 8.18
N ARG A 198 10.94 8.44 8.51
CA ARG A 198 10.66 8.06 9.91
C ARG A 198 11.83 7.38 10.61
N GLU A 199 12.78 6.84 9.84
CA GLU A 199 13.91 6.06 10.34
C GLU A 199 15.07 6.97 10.81
N VAL A 200 14.82 7.74 11.86
CA VAL A 200 15.74 8.78 12.36
C VAL A 200 16.76 8.22 13.37
N LYS A 201 16.40 7.17 14.11
CA LYS A 201 17.23 6.64 15.20
C LYS A 201 18.45 5.89 14.67
N GLN A 202 19.59 5.99 15.36
CA GLN A 202 20.80 5.25 15.00
C GLN A 202 20.88 3.93 15.77
N ASN A 203 19.96 3.00 15.47
CA ASN A 203 19.90 1.67 16.10
C ASN A 203 19.86 0.54 15.04
N ALA A 204 20.05 -0.70 15.49
CA ALA A 204 20.02 -1.88 14.62
C ALA A 204 18.68 -2.04 13.87
N ARG A 205 17.59 -1.64 14.54
CA ARG A 205 16.23 -1.67 14.01
C ARG A 205 16.07 -0.76 12.80
N THR A 206 16.56 0.48 12.86
CA THR A 206 16.54 1.40 11.72
C THR A 206 17.36 0.88 10.54
N LEU A 207 18.53 0.27 10.77
CA LEU A 207 19.27 -0.38 9.68
C LEU A 207 18.46 -1.51 9.02
N MET A 208 17.74 -2.29 9.82
CA MET A 208 16.88 -3.38 9.34
C MET A 208 15.70 -2.83 8.52
N ASN A 209 15.01 -1.81 9.03
CA ASN A 209 13.88 -1.17 8.37
C ASN A 209 14.30 -0.58 7.01
N LEU A 210 15.38 0.21 6.97
CA LEU A 210 15.93 0.80 5.75
C LEU A 210 16.32 -0.25 4.70
N HIS A 211 16.96 -1.34 5.14
CA HIS A 211 17.32 -2.46 4.25
C HIS A 211 16.06 -3.10 3.64
N ASN A 212 15.06 -3.42 4.46
CA ASN A 212 13.85 -4.08 3.99
C ASN A 212 12.99 -3.17 3.11
N ASN A 213 12.91 -1.86 3.39
CA ASN A 213 12.28 -0.88 2.50
C ASN A 213 12.92 -0.93 1.11
N GLU A 214 14.25 -0.97 1.06
CA GLU A 214 15.01 -1.04 -0.18
C GLU A 214 14.79 -2.35 -0.94
N VAL A 215 14.71 -3.48 -0.23
CA VAL A 215 14.37 -4.78 -0.84
C VAL A 215 13.00 -4.71 -1.54
N GLY A 216 12.00 -4.09 -0.89
CA GLY A 216 10.68 -3.88 -1.48
C GLY A 216 10.72 -3.06 -2.76
N ARG A 217 11.44 -1.92 -2.72
CA ARG A 217 11.67 -1.04 -3.87
C ARG A 217 12.36 -1.78 -5.03
N LYS A 218 13.39 -2.57 -4.75
CA LYS A 218 14.10 -3.39 -5.77
C LYS A 218 13.24 -4.49 -6.36
N VAL A 219 12.37 -5.11 -5.57
CA VAL A 219 11.42 -6.12 -6.09
C VAL A 219 10.46 -5.48 -7.08
N LEU A 220 9.96 -4.28 -6.80
CA LEU A 220 9.14 -3.52 -7.74
C LEU A 220 9.92 -3.17 -9.02
N GLU A 221 11.12 -2.60 -8.88
CA GLU A 221 11.99 -2.20 -9.99
C GLU A 221 12.25 -3.36 -10.96
N LYS A 222 12.62 -4.53 -10.43
CA LYS A 222 12.92 -5.74 -11.21
C LYS A 222 11.68 -6.39 -11.83
N SER A 223 10.49 -6.00 -11.40
CA SER A 223 9.22 -6.59 -11.85
C SER A 223 8.50 -5.71 -12.89
N MET A 224 9.10 -4.60 -13.32
CA MET A 224 8.57 -3.78 -14.41
C MET A 224 8.44 -4.59 -15.70
N ARG A 225 7.38 -4.33 -16.47
CA ARG A 225 7.05 -5.09 -17.67
C ARG A 225 7.14 -4.21 -18.91
N LEU A 226 7.46 -4.82 -20.05
CA LEU A 226 7.30 -4.20 -21.35
C LEU A 226 5.99 -4.70 -21.97
N GLU A 227 5.03 -3.80 -22.15
CA GLU A 227 3.79 -4.10 -22.87
C GLU A 227 3.85 -3.51 -24.26
N CYS A 228 3.30 -4.23 -25.24
CA CYS A 228 3.34 -3.85 -26.64
C CYS A 228 1.95 -3.95 -27.28
N LYS A 229 1.63 -3.00 -28.15
CA LYS A 229 0.48 -3.05 -29.05
C LYS A 229 0.93 -3.18 -30.49
N CYS A 230 0.32 -4.12 -31.21
CA CYS A 230 0.56 -4.37 -32.61
C CYS A 230 -0.34 -3.51 -33.50
N HIS A 231 0.20 -3.03 -34.61
CA HIS A 231 -0.46 -2.09 -35.52
C HIS A 231 -0.46 -2.53 -37.00
N GLY A 232 -0.18 -3.81 -37.28
CA GLY A 232 -0.17 -4.33 -38.65
C GLY A 232 -1.57 -4.63 -39.20
N VAL A 233 -1.65 -4.77 -40.53
CA VAL A 233 -2.88 -5.13 -41.26
C VAL A 233 -3.46 -6.43 -40.68
N SER A 234 -4.77 -6.46 -40.46
CA SER A 234 -5.50 -7.59 -39.85
C SER A 234 -5.01 -8.02 -38.47
N GLY A 235 -4.41 -7.11 -37.69
CA GLY A 235 -3.90 -7.41 -36.35
C GLY A 235 -2.50 -8.03 -36.32
N SER A 236 -1.79 -8.04 -37.44
CA SER A 236 -0.39 -8.52 -37.48
C SER A 236 0.55 -7.64 -36.64
N CYS A 237 1.64 -8.23 -36.14
CA CYS A 237 2.64 -7.55 -35.31
C CYS A 237 3.88 -7.08 -36.08
N THR A 238 3.76 -6.81 -37.38
CA THR A 238 4.86 -6.34 -38.24
C THR A 238 5.40 -5.00 -37.76
N THR A 239 4.54 -4.13 -37.24
CA THR A 239 4.92 -2.96 -36.46
C THR A 239 4.24 -3.03 -35.10
N LYS A 240 4.99 -2.76 -34.03
CA LYS A 240 4.44 -2.66 -32.68
C LYS A 240 5.05 -1.50 -31.92
N THR A 241 4.25 -0.93 -31.04
CA THR A 241 4.62 0.16 -30.14
C THR A 241 4.62 -0.40 -28.72
N CYS A 242 5.67 -0.16 -27.95
CA CYS A 242 5.76 -0.67 -26.58
C CYS A 242 6.02 0.45 -25.56
N TRP A 243 5.61 0.20 -24.31
CA TRP A 243 5.82 1.06 -23.15
C TRP A 243 6.10 0.21 -21.90
N THR A 244 6.79 0.79 -20.92
CA THR A 244 6.97 0.13 -19.63
C THR A 244 5.76 0.30 -18.74
N THR A 245 5.28 -0.79 -18.14
CA THR A 245 4.15 -0.81 -17.21
C THR A 245 4.53 -1.39 -15.84
N LEU A 246 3.79 -0.97 -14.83
CA LEU A 246 3.89 -1.53 -13.48
C LEU A 246 3.33 -2.97 -13.47
N PRO A 247 3.91 -3.88 -12.66
CA PRO A 247 3.35 -5.22 -12.46
C PRO A 247 2.04 -5.17 -11.68
N LYS A 248 1.31 -6.29 -11.69
CA LYS A 248 0.18 -6.47 -10.78
C LYS A 248 0.74 -6.55 -9.36
N PHE A 249 0.20 -5.75 -8.44
CA PHE A 249 0.75 -5.67 -7.07
C PHE A 249 0.78 -7.02 -6.33
N ARG A 250 -0.20 -7.89 -6.61
CA ARG A 250 -0.26 -9.27 -6.10
C ARG A 250 1.01 -10.08 -6.41
N GLU A 251 1.63 -9.87 -7.57
CA GLU A 251 2.85 -10.59 -7.96
C GLU A 251 4.03 -10.18 -7.07
N LEU A 252 4.13 -8.91 -6.71
CA LEU A 252 5.11 -8.41 -5.75
C LEU A 252 4.89 -9.04 -4.36
N GLY A 253 3.63 -9.19 -3.96
CA GLY A 253 3.25 -9.89 -2.73
C GLY A 253 3.78 -11.32 -2.69
N TYR A 254 3.65 -12.08 -3.78
CA TYR A 254 4.18 -13.45 -3.88
C TYR A 254 5.71 -13.47 -3.83
N ILE A 255 6.40 -12.63 -4.60
CA ILE A 255 7.88 -12.56 -4.59
C ILE A 255 8.41 -12.21 -3.20
N LEU A 256 7.80 -11.23 -2.53
CA LEU A 256 8.18 -10.86 -1.17
C LEU A 256 7.83 -11.96 -0.16
N LYS A 257 6.79 -12.76 -0.41
CA LYS A 257 6.40 -13.87 0.47
C LYS A 257 7.41 -15.02 0.40
N GLU A 258 7.96 -15.30 -0.78
CA GLU A 258 9.08 -16.24 -0.95
C GLU A 258 10.33 -15.75 -0.23
N LYS A 259 10.67 -14.46 -0.37
CA LYS A 259 11.78 -13.83 0.35
C LYS A 259 11.58 -13.87 1.87
N TYR A 260 10.35 -13.74 2.34
CA TYR A 260 10.02 -13.86 3.76
C TYR A 260 10.32 -15.27 4.30
N ALA A 261 10.00 -16.31 3.53
CA ALA A 261 10.29 -17.70 3.94
C ALA A 261 11.80 -17.92 4.15
N GLN A 262 12.62 -17.28 3.32
CA GLN A 262 14.09 -17.38 3.33
C GLN A 262 14.78 -16.22 4.07
N ALA A 263 14.04 -15.39 4.81
CA ALA A 263 14.59 -14.21 5.47
C ALA A 263 15.75 -14.55 6.42
N VAL A 264 16.74 -13.67 6.47
CA VAL A 264 18.04 -13.91 7.11
C VAL A 264 18.10 -13.24 8.49
N HIS A 265 18.52 -14.00 9.51
CA HIS A 265 18.76 -13.44 10.85
C HIS A 265 20.07 -12.66 10.83
N VAL A 266 20.02 -11.39 11.21
CA VAL A 266 21.17 -10.48 11.24
C VAL A 266 21.40 -9.89 12.62
N GLU A 267 22.61 -9.39 12.85
CA GLU A 267 22.97 -8.61 14.03
C GLU A 267 23.80 -7.38 13.61
N SER A 268 23.70 -6.30 14.39
CA SER A 268 24.44 -5.08 14.10
C SER A 268 25.88 -5.16 14.58
N ILE A 269 26.83 -4.81 13.71
CA ILE A 269 28.20 -4.52 14.12
C ILE A 269 28.28 -3.07 14.59
N LYS A 270 28.77 -2.87 15.81
CA LYS A 270 28.96 -1.54 16.41
C LYS A 270 30.33 -1.00 16.06
N ALA A 271 30.42 0.29 15.77
CA ALA A 271 31.68 0.98 15.60
C ALA A 271 32.43 1.07 16.95
N SER A 272 33.75 0.87 16.91
CA SER A 272 34.61 0.82 18.11
C SER A 272 34.54 2.11 18.95
N ARG A 273 34.59 3.30 18.31
CA ARG A 273 34.66 4.58 19.02
C ARG A 273 33.34 5.05 19.64
N ASN A 274 32.20 4.84 18.97
CA ASN A 274 30.94 5.49 19.35
C ASN A 274 29.84 4.51 19.77
N LYS A 275 30.12 3.20 19.77
CA LYS A 275 29.14 2.09 19.96
C LYS A 275 27.90 2.14 19.06
N ARG A 276 27.89 3.04 18.05
CA ARG A 276 26.81 3.19 17.07
C ARG A 276 26.82 2.01 16.09
N PRO A 277 25.66 1.45 15.72
CA PRO A 277 25.60 0.38 14.74
C PRO A 277 26.04 0.93 13.37
N LYS A 278 27.02 0.27 12.75
CA LYS A 278 27.62 0.66 11.47
C LYS A 278 26.99 -0.06 10.30
N PHE A 279 26.77 -1.37 10.43
CA PHE A 279 26.15 -2.21 9.39
C PHE A 279 25.58 -3.50 10.00
N LEU A 280 24.76 -4.20 9.23
CA LEU A 280 24.20 -5.50 9.57
C LEU A 280 25.06 -6.62 8.98
N LYS A 281 25.33 -7.66 9.77
CA LYS A 281 25.93 -8.91 9.31
C LYS A 281 24.99 -10.08 9.57
N ILE A 282 25.15 -11.16 8.83
CA ILE A 282 24.43 -12.42 9.07
C ILE A 282 24.84 -12.97 10.45
N LYS A 283 23.86 -13.36 11.27
CA LYS A 283 24.06 -13.92 12.60
C LYS A 283 24.52 -15.37 12.51
N LYS A 284 25.79 -15.57 12.14
CA LYS A 284 26.49 -16.86 12.09
C LYS A 284 27.82 -16.77 12.84
N PRO A 285 28.21 -17.79 13.62
CA PRO A 285 29.53 -17.85 14.24
C PRO A 285 30.63 -17.66 13.20
N TYR A 286 31.67 -16.89 13.56
CA TYR A 286 32.88 -16.69 12.74
C TYR A 286 32.67 -16.11 11.33
N SER A 287 31.50 -15.53 11.03
CA SER A 287 31.20 -14.91 9.73
C SER A 287 30.95 -13.41 9.87
N TYR A 288 31.62 -12.63 9.00
CA TYR A 288 31.40 -11.19 8.82
C TYR A 288 30.64 -10.88 7.53
N ARG A 289 29.98 -11.88 6.93
CA ARG A 289 29.23 -11.71 5.69
C ARG A 289 28.03 -10.79 5.90
N LYS A 290 27.88 -9.82 4.99
CA LYS A 290 26.69 -8.97 4.90
C LYS A 290 25.54 -9.76 4.24
N PRO A 291 24.28 -9.47 4.58
CA PRO A 291 23.14 -10.02 3.82
C PRO A 291 23.17 -9.51 2.38
N LEU A 292 22.55 -10.25 1.46
CA LEU A 292 22.38 -9.73 0.10
C LEU A 292 21.39 -8.57 0.13
N ASP A 293 21.53 -7.67 -0.83
CA ASP A 293 20.65 -6.53 -1.01
C ASP A 293 19.24 -6.92 -1.51
N THR A 294 19.06 -8.19 -1.85
CA THR A 294 17.78 -8.81 -2.21
C THR A 294 17.14 -9.64 -1.10
N ASP A 295 17.83 -9.82 0.03
CA ASP A 295 17.36 -10.65 1.15
C ASP A 295 16.54 -9.80 2.12
N LEU A 296 15.39 -10.30 2.57
CA LEU A 296 14.74 -9.73 3.74
C LEU A 296 15.54 -10.11 4.99
N VAL A 297 15.69 -9.15 5.91
CA VAL A 297 16.50 -9.32 7.12
C VAL A 297 15.70 -9.03 8.38
N TYR A 298 15.99 -9.77 9.45
CA TYR A 298 15.35 -9.60 10.75
C TYR A 298 16.38 -9.68 11.88
N ILE A 299 16.15 -8.98 13.00
CA ILE A 299 17.07 -8.93 14.14
C ILE A 299 16.57 -9.72 15.35
N ASP A 300 15.25 -9.89 15.48
CA ASP A 300 14.61 -10.59 16.61
C ASP A 300 13.81 -11.80 16.12
N LYS A 301 13.81 -12.88 16.89
CA LYS A 301 12.95 -14.03 16.58
C LYS A 301 11.47 -13.61 16.63
N SER A 302 10.66 -14.19 15.74
CA SER A 302 9.22 -13.96 15.76
C SER A 302 8.64 -14.38 17.12
N PRO A 303 7.76 -13.57 17.72
CA PRO A 303 7.09 -13.90 18.98
C PRO A 303 6.10 -15.05 18.80
N ASN A 304 5.56 -15.55 19.92
CA ASN A 304 4.46 -16.50 19.87
C ASN A 304 3.14 -15.77 19.55
N TYR A 305 2.55 -16.06 18.38
CA TYR A 305 1.30 -15.46 17.93
C TYR A 305 0.03 -16.19 18.38
N CYS A 306 0.16 -17.23 19.21
CA CYS A 306 -0.98 -18.03 19.68
C CYS A 306 -1.87 -17.28 20.67
N GLU A 307 -1.26 -16.52 21.58
CA GLU A 307 -1.93 -15.73 22.60
C GLU A 307 -1.89 -14.25 22.24
N ALA A 308 -2.88 -13.52 22.75
CA ALA A 308 -2.93 -12.07 22.60
C ALA A 308 -1.81 -11.42 23.44
N ASP A 309 -1.01 -10.59 22.80
CA ASP A 309 0.03 -9.80 23.44
C ASP A 309 0.16 -8.46 22.72
N LEU A 310 -0.33 -7.40 23.37
CA LEU A 310 -0.29 -6.03 22.85
C LEU A 310 1.13 -5.48 22.72
N VAL A 311 2.11 -6.04 23.44
CA VAL A 311 3.50 -5.59 23.39
C VAL A 311 4.16 -6.08 22.10
N SER A 312 4.03 -7.37 21.78
CA SER A 312 4.52 -7.92 20.51
C SER A 312 3.62 -7.58 19.31
N GLY A 313 2.38 -7.14 19.56
CA GLY A 313 1.39 -6.88 18.52
C GLY A 313 0.66 -8.14 18.05
N SER A 314 0.68 -9.20 18.85
CA SER A 314 -0.12 -10.41 18.63
C SER A 314 -1.56 -10.19 19.07
N LEU A 315 -2.52 -10.50 18.20
CA LEU A 315 -3.95 -10.54 18.57
C LEU A 315 -4.38 -11.92 19.10
N GLY A 316 -3.49 -12.92 19.06
CA GLY A 316 -3.81 -14.31 19.35
C GLY A 316 -4.56 -15.01 18.22
N THR A 317 -4.83 -16.30 18.41
CA THR A 317 -5.57 -17.14 17.45
C THR A 317 -6.93 -17.60 17.94
N GLN A 318 -7.38 -17.12 19.09
CA GLN A 318 -8.69 -17.44 19.66
C GLN A 318 -9.81 -16.99 18.70
N GLY A 319 -10.81 -17.85 18.47
CA GLY A 319 -11.93 -17.57 17.55
C GLY A 319 -11.56 -17.55 16.06
N ARG A 320 -10.31 -17.84 15.68
CA ARG A 320 -9.91 -17.87 14.27
C ARG A 320 -10.38 -19.13 13.58
N VAL A 321 -10.80 -18.97 12.32
CA VAL A 321 -11.18 -20.09 11.46
C VAL A 321 -9.95 -20.94 11.13
N CYS A 322 -10.10 -22.25 11.22
CA CYS A 322 -9.09 -23.24 10.86
C CYS A 322 -9.70 -24.36 10.01
N ASN A 323 -8.84 -25.15 9.35
CA ASN A 323 -9.27 -26.27 8.54
C ASN A 323 -8.88 -27.61 9.19
N LYS A 324 -9.86 -28.41 9.59
CA LYS A 324 -9.62 -29.72 10.23
C LYS A 324 -8.97 -30.74 9.31
N THR A 325 -9.17 -30.65 7.98
CA THR A 325 -8.63 -31.64 7.03
C THR A 325 -7.16 -31.42 6.70
N MET A 326 -6.58 -30.28 7.09
CA MET A 326 -5.19 -29.91 6.75
C MET A 326 -4.27 -29.92 7.98
N MET A 327 -4.15 -31.06 8.68
CA MET A 327 -3.50 -31.15 10.01
C MET A 327 -2.08 -30.55 10.07
N GLN A 328 -1.26 -30.73 9.02
CA GLN A 328 0.14 -30.25 8.98
C GLN A 328 0.31 -28.90 8.26
N HIS A 329 -0.76 -28.31 7.74
CA HIS A 329 -0.69 -27.04 7.04
C HIS A 329 -0.86 -25.88 8.03
N ILE A 330 -0.33 -24.70 7.69
CA ILE A 330 -0.39 -23.51 8.55
C ILE A 330 -1.84 -23.14 8.91
N SER A 331 -2.80 -23.39 8.01
CA SER A 331 -4.25 -23.18 8.25
C SER A 331 -4.95 -24.32 8.98
N GLY A 332 -4.24 -25.42 9.26
CA GLY A 332 -4.72 -26.58 10.00
C GLY A 332 -5.12 -26.22 11.43
N CYS A 333 -6.13 -26.87 11.99
CA CYS A 333 -6.58 -26.55 13.34
C CYS A 333 -5.51 -26.84 14.41
N ASP A 334 -4.69 -27.87 14.25
CA ASP A 334 -3.61 -28.18 15.20
C ASP A 334 -2.59 -27.04 15.26
N LEU A 335 -2.19 -26.50 14.11
CA LEU A 335 -1.25 -25.39 14.03
C LEU A 335 -1.92 -24.05 14.36
N MET A 336 -3.09 -23.72 13.81
CA MET A 336 -3.76 -22.43 14.06
C MET A 336 -4.18 -22.27 15.52
N CYS A 337 -4.69 -23.33 16.14
CA CYS A 337 -5.25 -23.29 17.48
C CYS A 337 -4.23 -23.60 18.58
N CYS A 338 -2.98 -23.88 18.21
CA CYS A 338 -1.87 -24.02 19.16
C CYS A 338 -2.11 -25.09 20.24
N GLY A 339 -2.78 -26.18 19.87
CA GLY A 339 -3.14 -27.27 20.78
C GLY A 339 -4.35 -26.99 21.70
N ARG A 340 -5.02 -25.83 21.60
CA ARG A 340 -6.21 -25.54 22.41
C ARG A 340 -7.46 -26.32 21.99
N GLY A 341 -7.46 -26.97 20.82
CA GLY A 341 -8.65 -27.57 20.20
C GLY A 341 -9.51 -26.57 19.42
N TYR A 342 -10.63 -27.03 18.88
CA TYR A 342 -11.51 -26.26 18.01
C TYR A 342 -12.99 -26.66 18.12
N ASN A 343 -13.90 -25.71 17.87
CA ASN A 343 -15.35 -25.93 17.84
C ASN A 343 -15.94 -25.65 16.46
N HIS A 344 -17.12 -26.22 16.19
CA HIS A 344 -17.94 -25.91 15.03
C HIS A 344 -18.88 -24.75 15.37
N THR A 345 -18.71 -23.59 14.73
CA THR A 345 -19.61 -22.44 14.83
C THR A 345 -20.42 -22.30 13.55
N SER A 346 -21.75 -22.26 13.66
CA SER A 346 -22.65 -21.90 12.56
C SER A 346 -22.82 -20.38 12.50
N THR A 347 -22.42 -19.77 11.40
CA THR A 347 -22.73 -18.36 11.10
C THR A 347 -23.78 -18.29 10.00
N PRO A 348 -24.77 -17.38 10.08
CA PRO A 348 -25.67 -17.13 8.96
C PRO A 348 -24.78 -16.78 7.76
N ALA A 349 -24.95 -17.44 6.63
CA ALA A 349 -24.27 -17.06 5.41
C ALA A 349 -24.66 -15.62 5.13
N SER A 350 -23.71 -14.70 5.19
CA SER A 350 -23.88 -13.32 4.70
C SER A 350 -23.91 -13.36 3.17
N GLY A 351 -24.90 -14.06 2.64
CA GLY A 351 -25.37 -13.95 1.28
C GLY A 351 -26.75 -13.33 1.40
N SER A 352 -26.81 -12.00 1.43
CA SER A 352 -27.89 -11.36 0.71
C SER A 352 -27.87 -12.02 -0.66
N ALA A 353 -28.93 -12.74 -1.03
CA ALA A 353 -29.22 -12.93 -2.44
C ALA A 353 -29.32 -11.51 -3.01
N THR A 354 -28.21 -10.97 -3.49
CA THR A 354 -28.25 -9.75 -4.27
C THR A 354 -29.20 -10.06 -5.39
N ALA A 355 -30.23 -9.24 -5.54
CA ALA A 355 -31.09 -9.18 -6.71
C ALA A 355 -30.27 -8.76 -7.95
N SER A 356 -29.22 -9.51 -8.28
CA SER A 356 -28.28 -9.28 -9.37
C SER A 356 -28.47 -10.27 -10.51
N SER A 357 -29.49 -11.14 -10.43
CA SER A 357 -29.97 -11.93 -11.58
C SER A 357 -31.28 -11.40 -12.17
N CYS A 358 -31.89 -10.35 -11.61
CA CYS A 358 -33.09 -9.71 -12.16
C CYS A 358 -32.80 -8.26 -12.58
N GLY A 359 -31.97 -8.09 -13.61
CA GLY A 359 -31.67 -6.77 -14.19
C GLY A 359 -30.86 -6.77 -15.48
N ALA A 360 -30.59 -7.94 -16.07
CA ALA A 360 -29.73 -8.05 -17.27
C ALA A 360 -30.42 -8.78 -18.42
N ALA A 361 -31.73 -8.55 -18.61
CA ALA A 361 -32.46 -9.00 -19.80
C ALA A 361 -33.60 -8.04 -20.16
N MET A 362 -33.32 -6.73 -20.25
CA MET A 362 -34.24 -5.78 -20.89
C MET A 362 -33.47 -4.84 -21.82
N SER A 363 -32.88 -5.41 -22.86
CA SER A 363 -32.46 -4.62 -24.04
C SER A 363 -32.56 -5.39 -25.37
N SER A 364 -33.12 -6.60 -25.41
CA SER A 364 -33.20 -7.35 -26.68
C SER A 364 -34.28 -8.45 -26.76
N ALA A 365 -35.47 -8.24 -26.21
CA ALA A 365 -36.56 -9.23 -26.34
C ALA A 365 -37.85 -8.60 -26.90
N THR A 366 -38.41 -9.29 -27.88
CA THR A 366 -39.65 -9.02 -28.63
C THR A 366 -40.91 -8.93 -27.73
N PRO A 367 -42.04 -8.37 -28.23
CA PRO A 367 -43.18 -7.97 -27.40
C PRO A 367 -43.98 -9.08 -26.69
N ALA A 368 -43.56 -10.34 -26.72
CA ALA A 368 -44.39 -11.48 -26.29
C ALA A 368 -44.16 -11.96 -24.84
N ALA A 369 -43.29 -11.31 -24.04
CA ALA A 369 -42.91 -11.80 -22.70
C ALA A 369 -43.31 -10.87 -21.54
N ARG A 370 -44.48 -10.22 -21.60
CA ARG A 370 -45.05 -9.49 -20.46
C ARG A 370 -46.07 -10.37 -19.73
N GLY A 371 -45.62 -11.10 -18.71
CA GLY A 371 -46.56 -11.84 -17.87
C GLY A 371 -45.94 -12.86 -16.92
N GLN A 372 -45.00 -12.47 -16.06
CA GLN A 372 -44.71 -13.27 -14.86
C GLN A 372 -44.59 -12.36 -13.63
N ARG A 373 -45.52 -12.58 -12.70
CA ARG A 373 -45.64 -11.92 -11.40
C ARG A 373 -44.58 -12.51 -10.48
N CYS A 374 -43.71 -11.68 -9.88
CA CYS A 374 -42.72 -12.14 -8.90
C CYS A 374 -43.44 -12.66 -7.66
N THR A 375 -43.34 -13.96 -7.39
CA THR A 375 -43.74 -14.56 -6.11
C THR A 375 -42.61 -14.39 -5.09
N HIS A 376 -42.98 -14.08 -3.85
CA HIS A 376 -42.08 -13.88 -2.71
C HIS A 376 -40.99 -14.95 -2.63
N ALA A 377 -39.72 -14.53 -2.64
CA ALA A 377 -38.60 -15.41 -2.37
C ALA A 377 -38.59 -15.74 -0.86
N ASN A 378 -38.71 -17.03 -0.54
CA ASN A 378 -38.42 -17.57 0.79
C ASN A 378 -36.99 -17.18 1.18
N GLU A 379 -36.82 -16.49 2.30
CA GLU A 379 -35.52 -16.26 2.94
C GLU A 379 -35.01 -17.59 3.53
N ASN A 380 -34.43 -18.45 2.70
CA ASN A 380 -33.63 -19.56 3.20
C ASN A 380 -32.33 -18.98 3.77
N ILE A 381 -32.28 -18.81 5.10
CA ILE A 381 -31.05 -18.51 5.82
C ILE A 381 -30.16 -19.74 5.74
N TYR A 382 -29.23 -19.76 4.79
CA TYR A 382 -28.19 -20.78 4.71
C TYR A 382 -27.21 -20.57 5.87
N TRP A 383 -26.93 -21.62 6.65
CA TRP A 383 -25.91 -21.57 7.71
C TRP A 383 -24.59 -22.11 7.17
N THR A 384 -23.52 -21.34 7.31
CA THR A 384 -22.16 -21.84 7.04
C THR A 384 -21.53 -22.32 8.34
N VAL A 385 -21.21 -23.61 8.41
CA VAL A 385 -20.46 -24.17 9.54
C VAL A 385 -18.98 -23.88 9.34
N ARG A 386 -18.38 -23.16 10.28
CA ARG A 386 -16.95 -22.86 10.33
C ARG A 386 -16.33 -23.55 11.54
N VAL A 387 -15.09 -24.00 11.40
CA VAL A 387 -14.32 -24.56 12.51
C VAL A 387 -13.43 -23.46 13.07
N VAL A 388 -13.51 -23.19 14.38
CA VAL A 388 -12.79 -22.07 15.02
C VAL A 388 -12.01 -22.52 16.26
N CYS A 389 -10.89 -21.87 16.51
CA CYS A 389 -10.03 -22.17 17.65
C CYS A 389 -10.66 -21.81 19.00
N LEU A 390 -10.50 -22.70 19.98
CA LEU A 390 -10.99 -22.51 21.34
C LEU A 390 -10.22 -21.41 22.12
N MET A 391 -10.91 -20.86 23.13
CA MET A 391 -10.41 -19.85 24.07
C MET A 391 -9.41 -20.45 25.08
N THR A 392 -9.72 -21.63 25.61
CA THR A 392 -8.91 -22.35 26.61
C THR A 392 -8.50 -23.73 26.09
N TYR A 393 -7.46 -24.31 26.67
CA TYR A 393 -7.11 -25.71 26.43
C TYR A 393 -8.27 -26.61 26.86
N VAL A 394 -8.61 -27.61 26.04
CA VAL A 394 -9.52 -28.67 26.46
C VAL A 394 -8.80 -29.47 27.54
N SER A 395 -9.36 -29.50 28.75
CA SER A 395 -8.99 -30.47 29.77
C SER A 395 -9.34 -31.84 29.22
N VAL A 396 -8.33 -32.69 29.00
CA VAL A 396 -8.51 -34.10 28.63
C VAL A 396 -8.88 -34.88 29.86
#